data_AF-A0A1Y5HET5-F1
#
_entry.id   AF-A0A1Y5HET5-F1
#
_cell.length_a   1.000
_cell.length_b   1.000
_cell.length_c   1.000
_cell.angle_alpha   90.00
_cell.angle_beta   90.00
_cell.angle_gamma   90.00
#
_symmetry.space_group_name_H-M   'P 1'
#
loop_
_entity.id
_entity.type
_entity.pdbx_description
1 polymer ?
#
loop_
_entity_poly.entity_id
_entity_poly.type
_entity_poly.pdbx_seq_one_letter_code
_entity_poly.pdbx_strand_id
1 'polypeptide(L)'
;QLILCDCSGSQQIDVAALSQATGISCSKLHSALCTSEIDAAAKAIAGGEATICCAQEQSLFEELAGEIGAPVPACLDLRDRAGWTSDTGQTLPKMSALIAEAGLSVPAAKSL
;
A
#
# COMPACT_ATOMS: atom_id res chain seq x y z
N GLN A 1 7.65 5.67 2.26
CA GLN A 1 7.70 4.87 1.01
C GLN A 1 6.44 4.03 0.88
N LEU A 2 6.08 3.63 -0.33
CA LEU A 2 5.00 2.65 -0.57
C LEU A 2 5.57 1.22 -0.49
N ILE A 3 4.89 0.34 0.23
CA ILE A 3 5.21 -1.08 0.31
C ILE A 3 4.20 -1.85 -0.54
N LEU A 4 4.68 -2.42 -1.65
CA LEU A 4 3.85 -2.97 -2.71
C LEU A 4 3.83 -4.51 -2.65
N CYS A 5 2.66 -5.10 -2.87
CA CYS A 5 2.46 -6.55 -2.92
C CYS A 5 1.53 -6.90 -4.08
N ASP A 6 1.83 -7.93 -4.87
CA ASP A 6 0.99 -8.42 -5.96
C ASP A 6 -0.08 -9.43 -5.52
N CYS A 7 -0.13 -9.74 -4.21
CA CYS A 7 -1.04 -10.73 -3.62
C CYS A 7 -1.02 -12.08 -4.36
N SER A 8 0.17 -12.69 -4.43
CA SER A 8 0.42 -13.96 -5.12
C SER A 8 0.09 -13.90 -6.62
N GLY A 9 0.40 -12.77 -7.24
CA GLY A 9 0.17 -12.51 -8.66
C GLY A 9 -1.30 -12.24 -9.02
N SER A 10 -2.18 -11.98 -8.05
CA SER A 10 -3.60 -11.67 -8.32
C SER A 10 -3.82 -10.29 -8.92
N GLN A 11 -2.79 -9.43 -8.91
CA GLN A 11 -2.82 -8.10 -9.49
C GLN A 11 -1.48 -7.75 -10.16
N GLN A 12 -1.52 -6.83 -11.12
CA GLN A 12 -0.31 -6.30 -11.75
C GLN A 12 -0.03 -4.87 -11.28
N ILE A 13 1.21 -4.63 -10.87
CA ILE A 13 1.68 -3.31 -10.43
C ILE A 13 2.99 -2.99 -11.15
N ASP A 14 2.98 -1.92 -11.95
CA ASP A 14 4.21 -1.37 -12.51
C ASP A 14 4.86 -0.44 -11.49
N VAL A 15 5.83 -0.98 -10.75
CA VAL A 15 6.53 -0.25 -9.67
C VAL A 15 7.22 1.00 -10.19
N ALA A 16 7.86 0.92 -11.36
CA ALA A 16 8.63 2.03 -11.91
C ALA A 16 7.71 3.16 -12.36
N ALA A 17 6.64 2.83 -13.09
CA ALA A 17 5.67 3.81 -13.54
C ALA A 17 4.89 4.42 -12.37
N LEU A 18 4.55 3.62 -11.35
CA LEU A 18 3.86 4.11 -10.14
C LEU A 18 4.74 5.08 -9.34
N SER A 19 6.02 4.74 -9.16
CA SER A 19 6.97 5.63 -8.48
C SER A 19 7.17 6.93 -9.26
N GLN A 20 7.27 6.86 -10.59
CA GLN A 20 7.38 8.04 -11.45
C GLN A 20 6.13 8.92 -11.40
N ALA A 21 4.93 8.33 -11.47
CA ALA A 21 3.68 9.07 -11.51
C ALA A 21 3.35 9.75 -10.17
N THR A 22 3.75 9.15 -9.05
CA THR A 22 3.45 9.66 -7.70
C THR A 22 4.57 10.48 -7.09
N GLY A 23 5.80 10.34 -7.58
CA GLY A 23 7.00 10.92 -6.96
C GLY A 23 7.36 10.27 -5.61
N ILE A 24 6.70 9.18 -5.23
CA ILE A 24 6.94 8.49 -3.96
C ILE A 24 7.81 7.25 -4.22
N SER A 25 8.82 7.06 -3.36
CA SER A 25 9.66 5.86 -3.41
C SER A 25 8.84 4.61 -3.11
N CYS A 26 9.02 3.57 -3.92
CA CYS A 26 8.35 2.28 -3.77
C CYS A 26 9.37 1.20 -3.34
N SER A 27 8.92 0.21 -2.57
CA SER A 27 9.67 -1.02 -2.34
C SER A 27 9.84 -1.82 -3.64
N LYS A 28 10.60 -2.93 -3.60
CA LYS A 28 10.40 -4.00 -4.58
C LYS A 28 8.94 -4.47 -4.54
N LEU A 29 8.47 -5.06 -5.64
CA LEU A 29 7.18 -5.74 -5.62
C LEU A 29 7.32 -7.05 -4.85
N HIS A 30 6.59 -7.17 -3.75
CA HIS A 30 6.44 -8.40 -2.98
C HIS A 30 5.30 -9.24 -3.57
N SER A 31 5.25 -10.52 -3.20
CA SER A 31 4.14 -11.39 -3.59
C SER A 31 3.36 -11.96 -2.41
N ALA A 32 3.96 -12.00 -1.22
CA ALA A 32 3.39 -12.67 -0.06
C ALA A 32 3.68 -11.90 1.24
N LEU A 33 3.48 -10.57 1.21
CA LEU A 33 3.83 -9.66 2.30
C LEU A 33 3.19 -10.02 3.65
N CYS A 34 1.96 -10.54 3.63
CA CYS A 34 1.20 -10.96 4.80
C CYS A 34 1.45 -12.42 5.23
N THR A 35 2.30 -13.16 4.52
CA THR A 35 2.56 -14.57 4.82
C THR A 35 4.07 -14.86 4.80
N SER A 36 4.60 -15.47 3.75
CA SER A 36 6.00 -15.89 3.70
C SER A 36 7.01 -14.74 3.66
N GLU A 37 6.59 -13.51 3.39
CA GLU A 37 7.44 -12.31 3.41
C GLU A 37 7.13 -11.37 4.59
N ILE A 38 6.52 -11.87 5.67
CA ILE A 38 6.13 -11.06 6.84
C ILE A 38 7.31 -10.31 7.49
N ASP A 39 8.51 -10.89 7.45
CA ASP A 39 9.72 -10.22 7.93
C ASP A 39 10.05 -8.93 7.15
N ALA A 40 9.67 -8.86 5.87
CA ALA A 40 9.84 -7.66 5.07
C ALA A 40 8.82 -6.57 5.48
N ALA A 41 7.59 -6.96 5.81
CA ALA A 41 6.61 -6.05 6.41
C ALA A 41 7.12 -5.52 7.75
N ALA A 42 7.61 -6.39 8.64
CA ALA A 42 8.14 -6.01 9.94
C ALA A 42 9.26 -4.98 9.82
N LYS A 43 10.21 -5.21 8.91
CA LYS A 43 11.31 -4.27 8.63
C LYS A 43 10.83 -2.92 8.10
N ALA A 44 9.84 -2.94 7.19
CA ALA A 44 9.27 -1.72 6.65
C ALA A 44 8.54 -0.91 7.74
N ILE A 45 7.72 -1.58 8.56
CA ILE A 45 6.97 -0.97 9.67
C ILE A 45 7.92 -0.39 10.72
N ALA A 46 8.96 -1.15 11.11
CA ALA A 46 10.00 -0.67 12.03
C ALA A 46 10.74 0.57 11.51
N GLY A 47 10.79 0.78 10.18
CA GLY A 47 11.36 1.96 9.55
C GLY A 47 10.54 3.25 9.72
N GLY A 48 9.27 3.16 10.14
CA GLY A 48 8.44 4.30 10.56
C GLY A 48 7.80 5.15 9.45
N GLU A 49 8.18 4.95 8.18
CA GLU A 49 7.63 5.71 7.03
C GLU A 49 6.97 4.79 5.98
N ALA A 50 6.51 3.62 6.40
CA ALA A 50 5.87 2.65 5.51
C ALA A 50 4.36 2.90 5.36
N THR A 51 3.91 3.02 4.12
CA THR A 51 2.50 2.85 3.76
C THR A 51 2.34 1.48 3.11
N ILE A 52 1.60 0.58 3.76
CA ILE A 52 1.34 -0.75 3.23
C ILE A 52 0.21 -0.65 2.20
N CYS A 53 0.48 -0.98 0.93
CA CYS A 53 -0.51 -0.89 -0.15
C CYS A 53 -1.45 -2.11 -0.21
N CYS A 54 -1.89 -2.59 0.97
CA CYS A 54 -2.84 -3.67 1.16
C CYS A 54 -3.74 -3.32 2.35
N ALA A 55 -5.06 -3.38 2.15
CA ALA A 55 -6.03 -3.22 3.25
C ALA A 55 -6.65 -4.54 3.73
N GLN A 56 -6.61 -5.60 2.91
CA GLN A 56 -7.20 -6.91 3.27
C GLN A 56 -6.63 -7.45 4.59
N GLU A 57 -5.32 -7.33 4.78
CA GLU A 57 -4.60 -7.87 5.94
C GLU A 57 -4.16 -6.76 6.90
N GLN A 58 -4.92 -5.66 6.99
CA GLN A 58 -4.59 -4.52 7.85
C GLN A 58 -4.43 -4.94 9.32
N SER A 59 -5.34 -5.78 9.85
CA SER A 59 -5.28 -6.25 11.23
C SER A 59 -3.98 -6.99 11.54
N LEU A 60 -3.48 -7.80 10.60
CA LEU A 60 -2.19 -8.49 10.74
C LEU A 60 -1.03 -7.50 10.87
N PHE A 61 -1.03 -6.42 10.07
CA PHE A 61 0.03 -5.40 10.14
C PHE A 61 -0.07 -4.54 11.40
N GLU A 62 -1.28 -4.32 11.92
CA GLU A 62 -1.51 -3.68 13.22
C GLU A 62 -0.96 -4.54 14.37
N GLU A 63 -1.26 -5.83 14.36
CA GLU A 63 -0.74 -6.80 15.33
C GLU A 63 0.79 -6.87 15.26
N LEU A 64 1.35 -7.00 14.06
CA LEU A 64 2.79 -7.02 13.84
C LEU A 64 3.48 -5.74 14.35
N ALA A 65 2.89 -4.57 14.11
CA ALA A 65 3.38 -3.31 14.64
C ALA A 65 3.40 -3.31 16.18
N GLY A 66 2.33 -3.83 16.80
CA GLY A 66 2.25 -4.02 18.25
C GLY A 66 3.34 -4.95 18.80
N GLU A 67 3.57 -6.10 18.14
CA GLU A 67 4.59 -7.08 18.54
C GLU A 67 6.01 -6.51 18.50
N ILE A 68 6.33 -5.70 17.49
CA ILE A 68 7.66 -5.09 17.33
C ILE A 68 7.81 -3.74 18.03
N GLY A 69 6.74 -3.25 18.69
CA GLY A 69 6.73 -1.96 19.37
C GLY A 69 6.86 -0.74 18.44
N ALA A 70 6.37 -0.86 17.20
CA ALA A 70 6.37 0.22 16.21
C ALA A 70 4.99 0.88 16.09
N PRO A 71 4.90 2.12 15.57
CA PRO A 71 3.62 2.72 15.22
C PRO A 71 2.86 1.89 14.18
N VAL A 72 1.53 1.86 14.29
CA VAL A 72 0.67 1.23 13.29
C VAL A 72 0.91 1.88 11.92
N PRO A 73 1.22 1.10 10.87
CA PRO A 73 1.46 1.66 9.55
C PRO A 73 0.14 2.14 8.92
N ALA A 74 0.24 3.15 8.06
CA ALA A 74 -0.86 3.50 7.20
C ALA A 74 -1.10 2.37 6.18
N CYS A 75 -2.36 2.00 5.97
CA CYS A 75 -2.76 1.03 4.94
C CYS A 75 -3.52 1.74 3.81
N LEU A 76 -3.18 1.41 2.56
CA LEU A 76 -3.82 1.94 1.36
C LEU A 76 -4.31 0.78 0.49
N ASP A 77 -5.60 0.73 0.23
CA ASP A 77 -6.20 -0.31 -0.60
C ASP A 77 -5.97 -0.05 -2.10
N LEU A 78 -4.85 -0.54 -2.64
CA LEU A 78 -4.64 -0.57 -4.09
C LEU A 78 -5.23 -1.82 -4.75
N ARG A 79 -5.36 -2.91 -3.99
CA ARG A 79 -5.82 -4.19 -4.53
C ARG A 79 -7.28 -4.14 -4.89
N ASP A 80 -8.17 -3.93 -3.94
CA ASP A 80 -9.60 -4.07 -4.20
C ASP A 80 -10.15 -2.83 -4.90
N ARG A 81 -9.51 -1.66 -4.72
CA ARG A 81 -9.90 -0.43 -5.43
C ARG A 81 -9.34 -0.33 -6.85
N ALA A 82 -8.27 -1.03 -7.22
CA ALA A 82 -7.68 -0.88 -8.55
C ALA A 82 -7.11 -2.17 -9.18
N GLY A 83 -6.25 -2.90 -8.47
CA GLY A 83 -5.45 -3.96 -9.06
C GLY A 83 -6.19 -5.28 -9.29
N TRP A 84 -7.16 -5.63 -8.44
CA TRP A 84 -7.99 -6.83 -8.61
C TRP A 84 -9.20 -6.51 -9.50
N THR A 85 -8.95 -6.51 -10.80
CA THR A 85 -9.96 -6.18 -11.81
C THR A 85 -9.85 -7.14 -12.99
N SER A 86 -10.98 -7.36 -13.69
CA SER A 86 -10.99 -8.04 -15.00
C SER A 86 -10.75 -7.07 -16.17
N ASP A 87 -10.65 -5.77 -15.88
CA ASP A 87 -10.34 -4.77 -16.88
C ASP A 87 -8.91 -4.98 -17.42
N THR A 88 -8.75 -4.84 -18.73
CA THR A 88 -7.48 -4.95 -19.43
C THR A 88 -6.83 -3.59 -19.67
N GLY A 89 -7.52 -2.50 -19.30
CA GLY A 89 -6.99 -1.15 -19.29
C GLY A 89 -5.88 -0.91 -18.28
N GLN A 90 -5.22 0.24 -18.39
CA GLN A 90 -4.12 0.60 -17.48
C GLN A 90 -4.65 0.92 -16.08
N THR A 91 -4.17 0.21 -15.06
CA THR A 91 -4.50 0.47 -13.65
C THR A 91 -3.71 1.63 -13.04
N LEU A 92 -2.58 2.01 -13.65
CA LEU A 92 -1.66 3.04 -13.18
C LEU A 92 -2.32 4.39 -12.87
N PRO A 93 -3.17 4.99 -13.73
CA PRO A 93 -3.80 6.28 -13.43
C PRO A 93 -4.67 6.21 -12.17
N LYS A 94 -5.43 5.11 -12.01
CA LYS A 94 -6.28 4.90 -10.85
C LYS A 94 -5.45 4.70 -9.58
N MET A 95 -4.44 3.83 -9.61
CA MET A 95 -3.55 3.61 -8.47
C MET A 95 -2.84 4.90 -8.05
N SER A 96 -2.35 5.69 -9.01
CA SER A 96 -1.70 6.98 -8.73
C SER A 96 -2.66 7.98 -8.06
N ALA A 97 -3.91 8.03 -8.53
CA ALA A 97 -4.94 8.88 -7.92
C ALA A 97 -5.28 8.45 -6.48
N LEU A 98 -5.37 7.14 -6.21
CA LEU A 98 -5.60 6.59 -4.87
C LEU A 98 -4.46 6.95 -3.91
N ILE A 99 -3.21 6.90 -4.38
CA ILE A 99 -2.04 7.28 -3.60
C ILE A 99 -2.07 8.78 -3.29
N ALA A 100 -2.39 9.60 -4.28
CA ALA A 100 -2.54 11.04 -4.08
C ALA A 100 -3.66 11.35 -3.07
N GLU A 101 -4.82 10.69 -3.19
CA GLU A 101 -5.95 10.80 -2.26
C GLU A 101 -5.52 10.50 -0.81
N ALA A 102 -4.76 9.43 -0.60
CA ALA A 102 -4.26 9.04 0.72
C ALA A 102 -3.32 10.07 1.35
N GLY A 103 -2.62 10.87 0.53
CA GLY A 103 -1.73 11.95 1.00
C GLY A 103 -2.44 13.28 1.25
N LEU A 104 -3.72 13.44 0.90
CA LEU A 104 -4.45 14.68 1.10
C LEU A 104 -4.95 14.79 2.56
N SER A 105 -4.56 15.87 3.24
CA SER A 105 -5.23 16.30 4.47
C SER A 105 -6.59 16.90 4.12
N VAL A 106 -7.69 16.15 4.31
CA VAL A 106 -9.04 16.69 4.10
C VAL A 106 -9.35 17.71 5.19
N PRO A 107 -9.56 19.01 4.86
CA PRO A 107 -10.00 19.98 5.84
C PRO A 107 -11.38 19.57 6.36
N ALA A 108 -11.59 19.65 7.68
CA ALA A 108 -12.90 19.41 8.26
C ALA A 108 -13.96 20.24 7.50
N ALA A 109 -14.93 19.56 6.89
CA ALA A 109 -15.98 20.23 6.14
C ALA A 109 -16.69 21.23 7.07
N LYS A 110 -16.91 22.46 6.58
CA LYS A 110 -17.76 23.41 7.30
C LYS A 110 -19.18 22.84 7.31
N SER A 111 -19.65 22.44 8.49
CA SER A 111 -21.06 22.14 8.71
C SER A 111 -21.88 23.40 8.37
N LEU A 112 -22.89 23.24 7.50
CA LEU A 112 -23.90 24.26 7.20
C LEU A 112 -24.88 24.38 8.37
#